data_AF-A0A2D5D9Y8-F1
#
_entry.id   AF-A0A2D5D9Y8-F1
#
_cell.length_a   1.000
_cell.length_b   1.000
_cell.length_c   1.000
_cell.angle_alpha   90.00
_cell.angle_beta   90.00
_cell.angle_gamma   90.00
#
_symmetry.space_group_name_H-M   'P 1'
#
loop_
_entity.id
_entity.type
_entity.pdbx_description
1 polymer ?
#
loop_
_entity_poly.entity_id
_entity_poly.type
_entity_poly.pdbx_seq_one_letter_code
_entity_poly.pdbx_strand_id
1 'polypeptide(L)'
;MAEEGQEHPISTYLWVWLLLFVLSAFSYAVDYIGFQGFTRWSLVLLFMFLKAYFICAVFMHMVWERMALVLGLFIPTFAIVVFIGIMGFESDYTQLSRKVFFDTGKPPTVYAVPHAKTHSKDHSEEEAH
;
A
#
# COMPACT_ATOMS: atom_id res chain seq x y z
N MET A 1 -21.30 -36.78 -38.43
CA MET A 1 -21.96 -35.72 -37.65
C MET A 1 -20.87 -35.14 -36.77
N ALA A 2 -20.33 -33.99 -37.17
CA ALA A 2 -19.20 -33.37 -36.50
C ALA A 2 -19.75 -32.58 -35.29
N GLU A 3 -19.42 -33.02 -34.08
CA GLU A 3 -19.54 -32.20 -32.88
C GLU A 3 -18.36 -31.21 -32.87
N GLU A 4 -18.49 -30.16 -33.68
CA GLU A 4 -17.55 -29.03 -33.72
C GLU A 4 -18.01 -27.96 -32.71
N GLY A 5 -17.11 -27.57 -31.81
CA GLY A 5 -17.18 -26.28 -31.13
C GLY A 5 -17.76 -26.32 -29.72
N GLN A 6 -16.89 -26.61 -28.74
CA GLN A 6 -17.03 -26.08 -27.38
C GLN A 6 -16.84 -24.54 -27.45
N GLU A 7 -17.78 -23.84 -28.08
CA GLU A 7 -17.80 -22.38 -28.16
C GLU A 7 -18.17 -21.83 -26.79
N HIS A 8 -17.28 -21.03 -26.20
CA HIS A 8 -17.54 -20.41 -24.92
C HIS A 8 -18.87 -19.68 -24.96
N PRO A 9 -19.84 -20.05 -24.10
CA PRO A 9 -21.23 -19.65 -24.25
C PRO A 9 -21.32 -18.12 -24.18
N ILE A 10 -21.83 -17.52 -25.24
CA ILE A 10 -22.03 -16.07 -25.38
C ILE A 10 -22.82 -15.48 -24.19
N SER A 11 -23.64 -16.32 -23.55
CA SER A 11 -24.35 -16.03 -22.30
C SER A 11 -23.44 -15.60 -21.16
N THR A 12 -22.22 -16.16 -21.02
CA THR A 12 -21.29 -15.79 -19.95
C THR A 12 -20.86 -14.33 -20.07
N TYR A 13 -20.52 -13.89 -21.29
CA TYR A 13 -20.13 -12.50 -21.53
C TYR A 13 -21.29 -11.53 -21.31
N LEU A 14 -22.51 -11.88 -21.73
CA LEU A 14 -23.71 -11.07 -21.50
C LEU A 14 -24.04 -10.94 -20.01
N TRP A 15 -23.91 -12.02 -19.24
CA TRP A 15 -24.12 -11.99 -17.79
C TRP A 15 -23.10 -11.10 -17.09
N VAL A 16 -21.84 -11.19 -17.51
CA VAL A 16 -20.76 -10.41 -16.91
C VAL A 16 -20.86 -8.94 -17.26
N TRP A 17 -21.22 -8.64 -18.51
CA TRP A 17 -21.49 -7.29 -18.96
C TRP A 17 -22.60 -6.64 -18.12
N LEU A 18 -23.70 -7.36 -17.89
CA LEU A 18 -24.79 -6.88 -17.04
C LEU A 18 -24.32 -6.69 -15.59
N LEU A 19 -23.52 -7.62 -15.06
CA LEU A 19 -22.98 -7.49 -13.70
C LEU A 19 -22.07 -6.26 -13.55
N LEU A 20 -21.17 -6.01 -14.51
CA LEU A 20 -20.31 -4.82 -14.50
C LEU A 20 -21.14 -3.53 -14.58
N PHE A 21 -22.22 -3.53 -15.35
CA PHE A 21 -23.16 -2.41 -15.42
C PHE A 21 -23.83 -2.15 -14.07
N VAL A 22 -24.39 -3.19 -13.44
CA VAL A 22 -25.01 -3.08 -12.10
C VAL A 22 -24.00 -2.58 -11.08
N LEU A 23 -22.77 -3.12 -11.10
CA LEU A 23 -21.72 -2.73 -10.17
C LEU A 23 -21.29 -1.26 -10.35
N SER A 24 -21.23 -0.80 -11.61
CA SER A 24 -20.95 0.61 -11.93
C SER A 24 -22.08 1.53 -11.45
N ALA A 25 -23.34 1.12 -11.61
CA ALA A 25 -24.49 1.87 -11.11
C ALA A 25 -24.50 1.94 -9.59
N PHE A 26 -24.15 0.83 -8.91
CA PHE A 26 -24.02 0.79 -7.45
C PHE A 26 -22.89 1.69 -6.95
N SER A 27 -21.73 1.67 -7.63
CA SER A 27 -20.62 2.55 -7.30
C SER A 27 -21.01 4.03 -7.42
N TYR A 28 -21.83 4.39 -8.41
CA TYR A 28 -22.34 5.74 -8.57
C TYR A 28 -23.41 6.09 -7.54
N ALA A 29 -24.32 5.17 -7.21
CA ALA A 29 -25.36 5.38 -6.21
C ALA A 29 -24.76 5.64 -4.82
N VAL A 30 -23.68 4.94 -4.48
CA VAL A 30 -22.93 5.18 -3.24
C VAL A 30 -22.32 6.57 -3.16
N ASP A 31 -21.80 7.08 -4.27
CA ASP A 31 -21.29 8.45 -4.35
C ASP A 31 -22.43 9.46 -4.24
N TYR A 32 -23.61 9.14 -4.81
CA TYR A 32 -24.79 9.99 -4.81
C TYR A 32 -25.48 10.13 -3.44
N ILE A 33 -25.49 9.06 -2.63
CA ILE A 33 -26.11 9.07 -1.28
C ILE A 33 -25.31 9.94 -0.30
N GLY A 34 -24.11 10.40 -0.66
CA GLY A 34 -23.38 11.42 0.10
C GLY A 34 -22.93 10.93 1.48
N PHE A 35 -22.52 9.65 1.59
CA PHE A 35 -21.96 9.13 2.85
C PHE A 35 -20.72 9.95 3.27
N GLN A 36 -20.75 10.56 4.46
CA GLN A 36 -19.61 11.29 5.03
C GLN A 36 -18.71 10.36 5.86
N GLY A 37 -17.40 10.63 5.84
CA GLY A 37 -16.40 9.95 6.66
C GLY A 37 -15.88 8.62 6.10
N PHE A 38 -15.53 7.69 6.99
CA PHE A 38 -14.90 6.39 6.65
C PHE A 38 -15.78 5.49 5.78
N THR A 39 -17.11 5.61 5.89
CA THR A 39 -18.05 4.80 5.10
C THR A 39 -17.91 5.04 3.60
N ARG A 40 -17.55 6.27 3.18
CA ARG A 40 -17.30 6.58 1.77
C ARG A 40 -16.05 5.87 1.26
N TRP A 41 -14.99 5.89 2.06
CA TRP A 41 -13.72 5.27 1.72
C TRP A 41 -13.86 3.75 1.59
N SER A 42 -14.50 3.09 2.57
CA SER A 42 -14.66 1.64 2.54
C SER A 42 -15.55 1.19 1.38
N LEU A 43 -16.67 1.87 1.11
CA LEU A 43 -17.55 1.51 0.00
C LEU A 43 -16.89 1.76 -1.37
N VAL A 44 -16.19 2.89 -1.57
CA VAL A 44 -15.49 3.14 -2.84
C VAL A 44 -14.40 2.09 -3.07
N LEU A 45 -13.59 1.78 -2.05
CA LEU A 45 -12.60 0.71 -2.12
C LEU A 45 -13.25 -0.65 -2.41
N LEU A 46 -14.38 -0.96 -1.78
CA LEU A 46 -15.13 -2.19 -1.99
C LEU A 46 -15.58 -2.32 -3.46
N PHE A 47 -16.24 -1.30 -4.03
CA PHE A 47 -16.65 -1.35 -5.44
C PHE A 47 -15.47 -1.38 -6.41
N MET A 48 -14.36 -0.72 -6.05
CA MET A 48 -13.13 -0.77 -6.83
C MET A 48 -12.52 -2.18 -6.87
N PHE A 49 -12.46 -2.86 -5.72
CA PHE A 49 -12.03 -4.26 -5.64
C PHE A 49 -12.99 -5.21 -6.34
N LEU A 50 -14.31 -5.08 -6.13
CA LEU A 50 -15.28 -5.96 -6.78
C LEU A 50 -15.20 -5.84 -8.30
N LYS A 51 -15.13 -4.63 -8.88
CA LYS A 51 -15.04 -4.52 -10.34
C LYS A 51 -13.72 -5.07 -10.88
N ALA A 52 -12.60 -4.81 -10.19
CA ALA A 52 -11.30 -5.34 -10.59
C ALA A 52 -11.27 -6.88 -10.51
N TYR A 53 -11.81 -7.46 -9.44
CA TYR A 53 -11.95 -8.90 -9.28
C TYR A 53 -12.82 -9.51 -10.38
N PHE A 54 -13.94 -8.86 -10.72
CA PHE A 54 -14.84 -9.34 -11.76
C PHE A 54 -14.21 -9.30 -13.16
N ILE A 55 -13.44 -8.25 -13.46
CA ILE A 55 -12.65 -8.14 -14.69
C ILE A 55 -11.58 -9.24 -14.70
N CYS A 56 -10.83 -9.45 -13.62
CA CYS A 56 -9.83 -10.51 -13.52
C CYS A 56 -10.42 -11.92 -13.66
N ALA A 57 -11.58 -12.19 -13.05
CA ALA A 57 -12.23 -13.49 -13.11
C ALA A 57 -12.71 -13.83 -14.54
N VAL A 58 -13.24 -12.84 -15.26
CA VAL A 58 -13.93 -13.08 -16.55
C VAL A 58 -13.07 -12.75 -17.76
N PHE A 59 -12.52 -11.53 -17.83
CA PHE A 59 -11.74 -11.11 -18.99
C PHE A 59 -10.40 -11.84 -19.07
N MET A 60 -9.83 -12.17 -17.91
CA MET A 60 -8.62 -12.98 -17.84
C MET A 60 -8.90 -14.49 -17.87
N HIS A 61 -10.17 -14.89 -18.09
CA HIS A 61 -10.63 -16.28 -18.29
C HIS A 61 -9.93 -17.29 -17.36
N MET A 62 -9.94 -16.95 -16.06
CA MET A 62 -9.09 -17.57 -15.04
C MET A 62 -9.46 -19.04 -14.72
N VAL A 63 -10.44 -19.59 -15.43
CA VAL A 63 -10.91 -20.98 -15.30
C VAL A 63 -10.22 -21.92 -16.30
N TRP A 64 -9.49 -21.41 -17.30
CA TRP A 64 -8.96 -22.25 -18.39
C TRP A 64 -7.46 -22.12 -18.70
N GLU A 65 -6.74 -21.22 -18.02
CA GLU A 65 -5.28 -21.10 -18.12
C GLU A 65 -4.53 -21.30 -16.78
N ARG A 66 -3.20 -21.43 -16.88
CA ARG A 66 -2.30 -21.90 -15.81
C ARG A 66 -2.29 -20.92 -14.64
N MET A 67 -2.54 -21.43 -13.43
CA MET A 67 -2.49 -20.69 -12.15
C MET A 67 -1.19 -19.87 -11.96
N ALA A 68 -0.12 -20.23 -12.66
CA ALA A 68 1.15 -19.50 -12.68
C ALA A 68 1.02 -18.04 -13.16
N LEU A 69 0.12 -17.72 -14.11
CA LEU A 69 -0.07 -16.35 -14.60
C LEU A 69 -0.77 -15.47 -13.56
N VAL A 70 -1.74 -16.04 -12.84
CA VAL A 70 -2.43 -15.38 -11.73
C VAL A 70 -1.44 -15.09 -10.61
N LEU A 71 -0.64 -16.09 -10.24
CA LEU A 71 0.40 -15.93 -9.22
C LEU A 71 1.43 -14.88 -9.65
N GLY A 72 1.80 -14.83 -10.94
CA GLY A 72 2.70 -13.83 -11.50
C GLY A 72 2.19 -12.38 -11.42
N LEU A 73 0.88 -12.15 -11.43
CA LEU A 73 0.29 -10.81 -11.33
C LEU A 73 0.01 -10.43 -9.86
N PHE A 74 -0.42 -11.39 -9.05
CA PHE A 74 -0.69 -11.17 -7.63
C PHE A 74 0.58 -11.06 -6.79
N ILE A 75 1.64 -11.82 -7.07
CA ILE A 75 2.91 -11.73 -6.33
C ILE A 75 3.49 -10.31 -6.31
N PRO A 76 3.72 -9.62 -7.44
CA PRO A 76 4.32 -8.29 -7.42
C PRO A 76 3.39 -7.27 -6.76
N THR A 77 2.09 -7.36 -7.02
CA THR A 77 1.10 -6.47 -6.41
C THR A 77 1.04 -6.64 -4.89
N PHE A 78 1.06 -7.89 -4.41
CA PHE A 78 1.06 -8.20 -2.98
C PHE A 78 2.38 -7.82 -2.30
N ALA A 79 3.51 -8.03 -2.98
CA ALA A 79 4.82 -7.62 -2.48
C ALA A 79 4.89 -6.10 -2.21
N ILE A 80 4.29 -5.28 -3.09
CA ILE A 80 4.22 -3.83 -2.90
C ILE A 80 3.41 -3.48 -1.64
N VAL A 81 2.26 -4.12 -1.44
CA VAL A 81 1.41 -3.87 -0.25
C VAL A 81 2.15 -4.26 1.04
N VAL A 82 2.83 -5.41 1.05
CA VAL A 82 3.64 -5.86 2.18
C VAL A 82 4.79 -4.88 2.45
N PHE A 83 5.47 -4.42 1.40
CA PHE A 83 6.58 -3.47 1.52
C PHE A 83 6.13 -2.14 2.14
N ILE A 84 5.00 -1.60 1.66
CA ILE A 84 4.38 -0.39 2.24
C ILE A 84 4.03 -0.61 3.72
N GLY A 85 3.48 -1.78 4.07
CA GLY A 85 3.15 -2.12 5.46
C GLY A 85 4.38 -2.14 6.37
N ILE A 86 5.46 -2.81 5.95
CA ILE A 86 6.72 -2.88 6.71
C ILE A 86 7.33 -1.49 6.89
N MET A 87 7.36 -0.67 5.84
CA MET A 87 7.89 0.68 5.87
C MET A 87 7.06 1.61 6.78
N GLY A 88 5.74 1.42 6.81
CA GLY A 88 4.85 2.08 7.76
C GLY A 88 5.22 1.77 9.21
N PHE A 89 5.39 0.48 9.53
CA PHE A 89 5.83 0.07 10.88
C PHE A 89 7.18 0.68 11.27
N GLU A 90 8.17 0.67 10.38
CA GLU A 90 9.48 1.28 10.66
C GLU A 90 9.38 2.79 10.94
N SER A 91 8.49 3.49 10.22
CA SER A 91 8.23 4.91 10.43
C SER A 91 7.71 5.20 11.84
N ASP A 92 6.78 4.38 12.34
CA ASP A 92 6.24 4.51 13.70
C ASP A 92 7.33 4.29 14.76
N TYR A 93 8.21 3.30 14.59
CA TYR A 93 9.36 3.08 15.49
C TYR A 93 10.29 4.29 15.52
N THR A 94 10.61 4.86 14.35
CA THR A 94 11.47 6.05 14.26
C THR A 94 10.82 7.27 14.92
N GLN A 95 9.51 7.45 14.73
CA GLN A 95 8.75 8.51 15.39
C GLN A 95 8.67 8.32 16.90
N LEU A 96 8.48 7.09 17.38
CA LEU A 96 8.48 6.77 18.81
C LEU A 96 9.85 7.08 19.43
N SER A 97 10.94 6.59 18.84
CA SER A 97 12.31 6.87 19.31
C SER A 97 12.59 8.37 19.35
N ARG A 98 12.13 9.13 18.35
CA ARG A 98 12.23 10.60 18.35
C ARG A 98 11.47 11.22 19.51
N LYS A 99 10.21 10.84 19.74
CA LYS A 99 9.42 11.36 20.87
C LYS A 99 10.08 11.02 22.20
N VAL A 100 10.59 9.80 22.39
CA VAL A 100 11.30 9.43 23.63
C VAL A 100 12.55 10.29 23.83
N PHE A 101 13.32 10.58 22.78
CA PHE A 101 14.56 11.36 22.86
C PHE A 101 14.32 12.87 23.08
N PHE A 102 13.22 13.42 22.58
CA PHE A 102 12.93 14.87 22.64
C PHE A 102 11.86 15.26 23.67
N ASP A 103 10.94 14.38 24.05
CA ASP A 103 9.77 14.67 24.90
C ASP A 103 9.87 14.08 26.31
N THR A 104 10.28 12.81 26.46
CA THR A 104 10.35 12.13 27.78
C THR A 104 11.63 12.43 28.56
N GLY A 105 12.61 13.11 27.96
CA GLY A 105 13.75 13.65 28.67
C GLY A 105 14.98 13.68 27.79
N LYS A 106 15.54 14.89 27.63
CA LYS A 106 16.95 15.03 27.22
C LYS A 106 17.78 14.03 28.03
N PRO A 107 18.61 13.19 27.39
CA PRO A 107 19.53 12.37 28.16
C PRO A 107 20.37 13.30 29.05
N PRO A 108 20.56 12.98 30.35
CA PRO A 108 21.33 13.82 31.27
C PRO A 108 22.78 14.03 30.80
N THR A 109 23.25 13.22 29.86
CA THR A 109 24.48 13.43 29.12
C THR A 109 24.23 13.26 27.62
N VAL A 110 24.24 14.38 26.88
CA VAL A 110 24.56 14.34 25.45
C VAL A 110 25.97 13.79 25.38
N TYR A 111 26.19 12.63 24.75
CA TYR A 111 27.53 12.08 24.55
C TYR A 111 28.39 13.21 23.95
N ALA A 112 29.33 13.73 24.73
CA ALA A 112 30.20 14.79 24.26
C ALA A 112 30.97 14.22 23.06
N VAL A 113 30.66 14.74 21.87
CA VAL A 113 31.43 14.43 20.66
C VAL A 113 32.89 14.76 20.99
N PRO A 114 33.85 13.83 20.85
CA PRO A 114 35.23 14.00 21.33
C PRO A 114 36.02 15.17 20.69
N HIS A 115 35.42 15.92 19.76
CA HIS A 115 36.09 16.92 18.95
C HIS A 115 35.91 18.35 19.49
N ALA A 116 36.30 18.59 20.75
CA ALA A 116 36.42 19.96 21.27
C ALA A 116 37.63 20.19 22.19
N LYS A 117 38.49 19.18 22.42
CA LYS A 117 39.69 19.30 23.27
C LYS A 117 41.00 19.54 22.50
N THR A 118 40.94 19.90 21.23
CA THR A 118 42.14 20.16 20.40
C THR A 118 42.40 21.62 20.10
N HIS A 119 41.58 22.58 20.57
CA HIS A 119 41.69 23.98 20.14
C HIS A 119 41.93 25.03 21.24
N SER A 120 42.26 24.63 22.47
CA SER A 120 42.40 25.58 23.59
C SER A 120 43.77 25.59 24.29
N LYS A 121 44.78 24.89 23.77
CA LYS A 121 46.08 24.76 24.47
C LYS A 121 47.27 25.42 23.77
N ASP A 122 47.02 26.26 22.77
CA ASP A 122 48.06 26.97 22.01
C ASP A 122 48.24 28.45 22.44
N HIS A 123 47.51 28.92 23.46
CA HIS A 123 47.58 30.32 23.89
C HIS A 123 48.08 30.54 25.32
N SER A 124 48.66 29.51 25.96
CA SER A 124 49.17 29.60 27.33
C SER A 124 50.69 29.53 27.46
N GLU A 125 51.44 29.47 26.36
CA GLU A 125 52.93 29.41 26.37
C GLU A 125 53.62 30.72 25.93
N GLU A 126 52.88 31.77 25.56
CA GLU A 126 53.48 33.03 25.04
C GLU A 126 53.33 34.26 25.96
N GLU A 127 52.92 34.09 27.22
CA GLU A 127 52.87 35.19 28.22
C GLU A 127 53.73 34.93 29.46
N ALA A 128 54.87 34.27 29.27
CA ALA A 128 55.89 34.11 30.31
C ALA A 128 57.30 34.39 29.74
N HIS A 129 57.50 35.57 29.17
CA HIS A 129 58.83 36.12 28.88
C HIS A 129 58.87 37.62 29.12
#